data_AF-A0A923Q335-F1
#
_entry.id   AF-A0A923Q335-F1
#
_cell.length_a   1.000
_cell.length_b   1.000
_cell.length_c   1.000
_cell.angle_alpha   90.00
_cell.angle_beta   90.00
_cell.angle_gamma   90.00
#
_symmetry.space_group_name_H-M   'P 1'
#
loop_
_entity.id
_entity.type
_entity.pdbx_description
1 polymer ?
#
loop_
_entity_poly.entity_id
_entity_poly.type
_entity_poly.pdbx_seq_one_letter_code
_entity_poly.pdbx_strand_id
1 'polypeptide(L)'
;MKQFSFEFLNNFRHSFGGSLLEGKRKSARTLSTKRPIHLILKTSHSRFFNPGNRALVAFIQAWASRFKIKVLRTSLNWTHIHMIILIPSRSAYNAFIRAVTAAIVQKICKAKGPSFKGIFDLRPFTRILSWGKDLKNVFEYHDLNDLEAFGYIVREKKSKARRKKNINN
;
A
#
# COMPACT_ATOMS: atom_id res chain seq x y z
N MET A 1 -0.67 -15.12 5.63
CA MET A 1 0.09 -14.18 6.47
C MET A 1 -0.72 -12.89 6.61
N LYS A 2 -1.36 -12.63 7.75
CA LYS A 2 -2.01 -11.33 8.02
C LYS A 2 -0.90 -10.35 8.34
N GLN A 3 -0.65 -9.38 7.45
CA GLN A 3 0.28 -8.30 7.73
C GLN A 3 -0.15 -7.59 9.02
N PHE A 4 0.77 -7.45 9.97
CA PHE A 4 0.53 -6.70 11.20
C PHE A 4 0.02 -5.31 10.84
N SER A 5 -0.98 -4.86 11.58
CA SER A 5 -1.47 -3.48 11.51
C SER A 5 -0.28 -2.52 11.54
N PHE A 6 -0.35 -1.46 10.75
CA PHE A 6 0.64 -0.37 10.71
C PHE A 6 0.64 0.45 12.02
N GLU A 7 0.57 -0.20 13.18
CA GLU A 7 0.55 0.42 14.52
C GLU A 7 1.81 1.25 14.79
N PHE A 8 2.94 0.97 14.13
CA PHE A 8 4.15 1.80 14.22
C PHE A 8 4.11 3.04 13.30
N LEU A 9 3.11 3.19 12.43
CA LEU A 9 2.90 4.37 11.57
C LEU A 9 1.88 5.36 12.17
N ASN A 10 1.63 5.30 13.49
CA ASN A 10 0.61 6.05 14.25
C ASN A 10 0.75 7.59 14.27
N ASN A 11 1.43 8.21 13.30
CA ASN A 11 1.30 9.65 13.04
C ASN A 11 0.05 9.90 12.16
N PHE A 12 -1.11 9.88 12.81
CA PHE A 12 -2.44 10.02 12.18
C PHE A 12 -2.68 11.39 11.50
N ARG A 13 -1.84 12.40 11.74
CA ARG A 13 -1.98 13.74 11.14
C ARG A 13 -1.73 13.79 9.62
N HIS A 14 -1.07 12.78 9.03
CA HIS A 14 -0.65 12.80 7.61
C HIS A 14 -1.14 11.60 6.78
N SER A 15 -2.12 10.84 7.28
CA SER A 15 -2.64 9.61 6.66
C SER A 15 -4.08 9.79 6.17
N PHE A 16 -4.42 9.23 5.01
CA PHE A 16 -5.76 9.26 4.41
C PHE A 16 -6.08 7.99 3.61
N GLY A 17 -7.15 7.26 3.92
CA GLY A 17 -7.69 6.13 3.13
C GLY A 17 -7.81 4.80 3.88
N GLY A 18 -8.12 3.71 3.16
CA GLY A 18 -8.21 2.34 3.71
C GLY A 18 -9.49 2.03 4.50
N SER A 19 -9.51 0.88 5.19
CA SER A 19 -10.62 0.43 6.06
C SER A 19 -10.78 1.26 7.35
N LEU A 20 -9.94 2.28 7.53
CA LEU A 20 -10.00 3.22 8.66
C LEU A 20 -11.02 4.36 8.44
N LEU A 21 -11.66 4.41 7.26
CA LEU A 21 -12.60 5.48 6.87
C LEU A 21 -14.00 4.97 6.51
N GLU A 22 -14.36 3.74 6.88
CA GLU A 22 -15.74 3.26 6.76
C GLU A 22 -16.65 4.18 7.61
N GLY A 23 -17.52 4.96 6.96
CA GLY A 23 -18.46 5.88 7.61
C GLY A 23 -17.95 7.27 8.03
N LYS A 24 -16.67 7.64 7.86
CA LYS A 24 -16.13 8.95 8.34
C LYS A 24 -15.48 9.77 7.22
N ARG A 25 -16.31 10.30 6.32
CA ARG A 25 -15.87 11.18 5.22
C ARG A 25 -15.75 12.64 5.71
N LYS A 26 -14.55 13.19 5.91
CA LYS A 26 -14.39 14.63 6.24
C LYS A 26 -13.22 15.43 5.63
N SER A 27 -12.36 14.91 4.74
CA SER A 27 -11.32 15.76 4.12
C SER A 27 -10.83 15.28 2.74
N ALA A 28 -10.18 16.18 2.00
CA ALA A 28 -9.50 15.87 0.74
C ALA A 28 -8.30 14.95 0.99
N ARG A 29 -8.01 14.04 0.04
CA ARG A 29 -6.88 13.10 0.14
C ARG A 29 -5.56 13.83 0.40
N THR A 30 -4.82 13.40 1.41
CA THR A 30 -3.52 13.98 1.79
C THR A 30 -2.46 13.59 0.76
N LEU A 31 -2.26 14.46 -0.24
CA LEU A 31 -1.27 14.31 -1.32
C LEU A 31 -0.32 15.51 -1.30
N SER A 32 0.96 15.27 -1.59
CA SER A 32 1.98 16.31 -1.76
C SER A 32 2.79 16.04 -3.01
N THR A 33 3.11 17.09 -3.76
CA THR A 33 4.04 17.03 -4.90
C THR A 33 5.50 17.13 -4.47
N LYS A 34 5.77 17.57 -3.23
CA LYS A 34 7.12 17.82 -2.71
C LYS A 34 7.65 16.71 -1.80
N ARG A 35 6.80 15.76 -1.41
CA ARG A 35 7.11 14.71 -0.44
C ARG A 35 6.72 13.34 -0.95
N PRO A 36 7.46 12.28 -0.57
CA PRO A 36 7.08 10.91 -0.92
C PRO A 36 5.72 10.55 -0.32
N ILE A 37 4.96 9.75 -1.07
CA ILE A 37 3.63 9.28 -0.67
C ILE A 37 3.71 7.76 -0.59
N HIS A 38 3.40 7.21 0.58
CA HIS A 38 3.12 5.78 0.73
C HIS A 38 1.70 5.50 0.26
N LEU A 39 1.58 4.77 -0.84
CA LEU A 39 0.34 4.39 -1.49
C LEU A 39 0.11 2.89 -1.29
N ILE A 40 -1.10 2.51 -0.93
CA ILE A 40 -1.50 1.10 -0.78
C ILE A 40 -2.78 0.85 -1.58
N LEU A 41 -2.72 -0.11 -2.50
CA LEU A 41 -3.88 -0.64 -3.22
C LEU A 41 -4.24 -2.00 -2.64
N LYS A 42 -5.46 -2.17 -2.14
CA LYS A 42 -5.89 -3.40 -1.47
C LYS A 42 -7.04 -4.06 -2.23
N THR A 43 -6.95 -5.38 -2.38
CA THR A 43 -8.05 -6.23 -2.84
C THR A 43 -8.81 -6.81 -1.64
N SER A 44 -10.12 -6.99 -1.77
CA SER A 44 -10.94 -7.73 -0.80
C SER A 44 -10.86 -9.25 -1.02
N HIS A 45 -10.39 -9.69 -2.18
CA HIS A 45 -10.16 -11.09 -2.52
C HIS A 45 -8.72 -11.52 -2.25
N SER A 46 -8.51 -12.84 -2.13
CA SER A 46 -7.22 -13.37 -1.70
C SER A 46 -6.31 -13.74 -2.88
N ARG A 47 -5.02 -13.38 -2.76
CA ARG A 47 -3.86 -13.93 -3.50
C ARG A 47 -3.75 -13.57 -4.99
N PHE A 48 -3.97 -12.31 -5.36
CA PHE A 48 -3.70 -11.84 -6.72
C PHE A 48 -2.28 -11.31 -6.95
N PHE A 49 -1.63 -10.75 -5.93
CA PHE A 49 -0.32 -10.11 -6.11
C PHE A 49 0.77 -10.94 -5.43
N ASN A 50 1.32 -11.90 -6.16
CA ASN A 50 2.45 -12.69 -5.67
C ASN A 50 3.65 -11.76 -5.38
N PRO A 51 4.22 -11.77 -4.15
CA PRO A 51 5.40 -10.98 -3.77
C PRO A 51 6.57 -11.06 -4.74
N GLY A 52 6.80 -12.23 -5.35
CA GLY A 52 7.87 -12.45 -6.33
C GLY A 52 7.56 -12.01 -7.76
N ASN A 53 6.39 -11.43 -8.03
CA ASN A 53 5.98 -11.12 -9.41
C ASN A 53 6.65 -9.86 -9.97
N ARG A 54 7.90 -10.01 -10.42
CA ARG A 54 8.69 -8.93 -11.05
C ARG A 54 8.02 -8.34 -12.29
N ALA A 55 7.30 -9.16 -13.07
CA ALA A 55 6.58 -8.69 -14.25
C ALA A 55 5.44 -7.71 -13.90
N LEU A 56 4.73 -7.93 -12.79
CA LEU A 56 3.73 -7.00 -12.29
C LEU A 56 4.37 -5.70 -11.77
N VAL A 57 5.51 -5.79 -11.10
CA VAL A 57 6.27 -4.60 -10.66
C VAL A 57 6.71 -3.76 -11.86
N ALA A 58 7.32 -4.38 -12.88
CA ALA A 58 7.74 -3.70 -14.10
C ALA A 58 6.54 -3.08 -14.84
N PHE A 59 5.41 -3.78 -14.88
CA PHE A 59 4.17 -3.27 -15.47
C PHE A 59 3.67 -2.00 -14.75
N ILE A 60 3.67 -1.99 -13.42
CA ILE A 60 3.29 -0.82 -12.62
C ILE A 60 4.25 0.34 -12.87
N GLN A 61 5.56 0.08 -12.92
CA GLN A 61 6.58 1.09 -13.21
C GLN A 61 6.42 1.69 -14.61
N ALA A 62 6.10 0.88 -15.62
CA ALA A 62 5.82 1.34 -16.97
C ALA A 62 4.62 2.31 -17.00
N TRP A 63 3.53 1.96 -16.31
CA TRP A 63 2.39 2.87 -16.17
C TRP A 63 2.75 4.15 -15.42
N ALA A 64 3.52 4.06 -14.34
CA ALA A 64 3.92 5.24 -13.57
C ALA A 64 4.73 6.23 -14.42
N SER A 65 5.65 5.73 -15.24
CA SER A 65 6.45 6.54 -16.17
C SER A 65 5.59 7.37 -17.13
N ARG A 66 4.51 6.79 -17.70
CA ARG A 66 3.58 7.49 -18.61
C ARG A 66 2.90 8.70 -17.97
N PHE A 67 2.71 8.67 -16.66
CA PHE A 67 2.11 9.77 -15.89
C PHE A 67 3.14 10.64 -15.17
N LYS A 68 4.44 10.47 -15.50
CA LYS A 68 5.56 11.18 -14.87
C LYS A 68 5.62 11.00 -13.34
N ILE A 69 5.14 9.85 -12.85
CA ILE A 69 5.20 9.49 -11.44
C ILE A 69 6.51 8.75 -11.18
N LYS A 70 7.32 9.27 -10.27
CA LYS A 70 8.56 8.61 -9.85
C LYS A 70 8.24 7.61 -8.75
N VAL A 71 8.46 6.33 -9.04
CA VAL A 71 8.30 5.24 -8.07
C VAL A 71 9.64 5.03 -7.38
N LEU A 72 9.70 5.32 -6.08
CA LEU A 72 10.89 5.06 -5.27
C LEU A 72 10.99 3.58 -4.89
N ARG A 73 9.85 2.94 -4.61
CA ARG A 73 9.79 1.51 -4.28
C ARG A 73 8.41 0.93 -4.54
N THR A 74 8.38 -0.33 -4.94
CA THR A 74 7.16 -1.15 -5.02
C THR A 74 7.41 -2.45 -4.27
N SER A 75 6.46 -2.87 -3.44
CA SER A 75 6.45 -4.20 -2.82
C SER A 75 5.07 -4.82 -2.99
N LEU A 76 5.04 -6.10 -3.34
CA LEU A 76 3.81 -6.85 -3.59
C LEU A 76 3.52 -7.73 -2.38
N ASN A 77 2.25 -7.76 -1.98
CA ASN A 77 1.71 -8.70 -1.02
C ASN A 77 0.51 -9.40 -1.66
N TRP A 78 0.26 -10.66 -1.31
CA TRP A 78 -0.86 -11.45 -1.80
C TRP A 78 -2.20 -10.70 -1.89
N THR A 79 -2.47 -9.76 -0.99
CA THR A 79 -3.73 -9.00 -0.93
C THR A 79 -3.61 -7.50 -1.20
N HIS A 80 -2.39 -6.96 -1.33
CA HIS A 80 -2.21 -5.54 -1.52
C HIS A 80 -0.86 -5.19 -2.16
N ILE A 81 -0.82 -4.02 -2.78
CA ILE A 81 0.37 -3.48 -3.44
C ILE A 81 0.80 -2.26 -2.64
N HIS A 82 2.05 -2.25 -2.20
CA HIS A 82 2.69 -1.07 -1.63
C HIS A 82 3.49 -0.34 -2.70
N MET A 83 3.34 0.98 -2.75
CA MET A 83 4.18 1.84 -3.57
C MET A 83 4.61 3.06 -2.74
N ILE A 84 5.83 3.51 -2.96
CA ILE A 84 6.28 4.82 -2.50
C ILE A 84 6.52 5.65 -3.75
N ILE A 85 5.73 6.70 -3.90
CA ILE A 85 5.68 7.50 -5.12
C ILE A 85 5.93 8.98 -4.86
N LEU A 86 6.47 9.66 -5.86
CA LEU A 86 6.48 11.11 -5.98
C LEU A 86 5.60 11.47 -7.17
N ILE A 87 4.68 12.40 -6.95
CA ILE A 87 3.70 12.80 -7.96
C ILE A 87 4.03 14.20 -8.48
N PRO A 88 3.92 14.46 -9.79
CA PRO A 88 4.13 15.80 -10.34
C PRO A 88 2.93 16.70 -10.07
N SER A 89 1.73 16.13 -10.01
CA SER A 89 0.48 16.84 -9.73
C SER A 89 -0.60 15.89 -9.20
N ARG A 90 -1.66 16.46 -8.61
CA ARG A 90 -2.84 15.70 -8.19
C ARG A 90 -3.59 15.08 -9.37
N SER A 91 -3.65 15.77 -10.50
CA SER A 91 -4.30 15.26 -11.71
C SER A 91 -3.57 14.04 -12.28
N ALA A 92 -2.23 14.09 -12.33
CA ALA A 92 -1.40 12.95 -12.74
C ALA A 92 -1.60 11.74 -11.82
N TYR A 93 -1.63 11.96 -10.50
CA TYR A 93 -1.97 10.91 -9.53
C TYR A 93 -3.33 10.27 -9.82
N ASN A 94 -4.38 11.09 -9.97
CA ASN A 94 -5.73 10.57 -10.22
C ASN A 94 -5.82 9.78 -11.54
N ALA A 95 -5.19 10.29 -12.61
CA ALA A 95 -5.14 9.62 -13.90
C ALA A 95 -4.37 8.29 -13.82
N PHE A 96 -3.21 8.28 -13.17
CA PHE A 96 -2.42 7.08 -12.95
C PHE A 96 -3.18 6.01 -12.17
N ILE A 97 -3.79 6.38 -11.03
CA ILE A 97 -4.53 5.42 -10.21
C ILE A 97 -5.66 4.78 -11.02
N ARG A 98 -6.44 5.59 -11.76
CA ARG A 98 -7.52 5.07 -12.60
C ARG A 98 -6.99 4.11 -13.67
N ALA A 99 -5.91 4.48 -14.35
CA ALA A 99 -5.37 3.69 -15.44
C ALA A 99 -4.71 2.38 -14.95
N VAL A 100 -3.87 2.47 -13.92
CA VAL A 100 -3.11 1.31 -13.43
C VAL A 100 -4.02 0.27 -12.78
N THR A 101 -5.04 0.69 -12.01
CA THR A 101 -5.98 -0.27 -11.39
C THR A 101 -6.82 -0.96 -12.46
N ALA A 102 -7.33 -0.22 -13.45
CA ALA A 102 -8.09 -0.78 -14.56
C ALA A 102 -7.24 -1.78 -15.37
N ALA A 103 -5.98 -1.44 -15.65
CA ALA A 103 -5.08 -2.30 -16.42
C ALA A 103 -4.68 -3.57 -15.64
N ILE A 104 -4.46 -3.47 -14.32
CA ILE A 104 -4.24 -4.64 -13.46
C ILE A 104 -5.47 -5.55 -13.43
N VAL A 105 -6.66 -4.97 -13.26
CA VAL A 105 -7.93 -5.71 -13.27
C VAL A 105 -8.11 -6.44 -14.59
N GLN A 106 -7.90 -5.76 -15.73
CA GLN A 106 -7.97 -6.39 -17.05
C GLN A 106 -7.01 -7.57 -17.17
N LYS A 107 -5.77 -7.45 -16.66
CA LYS A 107 -4.79 -8.54 -16.68
C LYS A 107 -5.22 -9.72 -15.82
N ILE A 108 -5.81 -9.47 -14.64
CA ILE A 108 -6.35 -10.52 -13.77
C ILE A 108 -7.54 -11.20 -14.44
N CYS A 109 -8.48 -10.44 -15.01
CA CYS A 109 -9.64 -11.00 -15.70
C CYS A 109 -9.23 -11.87 -16.90
N LYS A 110 -8.22 -11.44 -17.68
CA LYS A 110 -7.67 -12.25 -18.77
C LYS A 110 -7.06 -13.57 -18.29
N ALA A 111 -6.44 -13.59 -17.11
CA ALA A 111 -5.75 -14.76 -16.58
C ALA A 111 -6.67 -15.73 -15.80
N LYS A 112 -7.73 -15.22 -15.17
CA LYS A 112 -8.57 -15.99 -14.22
C LYS A 112 -10.06 -15.99 -14.54
N GLY A 113 -10.47 -15.39 -15.65
CA GLY A 113 -11.86 -15.26 -16.07
C GLY A 113 -12.51 -13.92 -15.68
N PRO A 114 -13.67 -13.57 -16.27
CA PRO A 114 -14.31 -12.28 -16.08
C PRO A 114 -14.86 -12.13 -14.66
N SER A 115 -14.09 -11.49 -13.77
CA SER A 115 -14.57 -11.09 -12.45
C SER A 115 -13.92 -9.78 -12.02
N PHE A 116 -14.73 -8.72 -11.98
CA PHE A 116 -14.30 -7.38 -11.58
C PHE A 116 -14.48 -7.13 -10.07
N LYS A 117 -15.34 -7.93 -9.43
CA LYS A 117 -15.76 -7.74 -8.05
C LYS A 117 -14.60 -8.10 -7.12
N GLY A 118 -14.18 -7.17 -6.27
CA GLY A 118 -13.24 -7.45 -5.19
C GLY A 118 -11.78 -7.15 -5.46
N ILE A 119 -11.37 -6.82 -6.70
CA ILE A 119 -9.95 -6.61 -7.00
C ILE A 119 -9.47 -5.24 -6.47
N PHE A 120 -10.27 -4.17 -6.60
CA PHE A 120 -9.96 -2.84 -6.06
C PHE A 120 -11.21 -2.09 -5.57
N ASP A 121 -12.04 -2.76 -4.77
CA ASP A 121 -13.27 -2.16 -4.23
C ASP A 121 -13.00 -1.09 -3.18
N LEU A 122 -11.80 -1.12 -2.59
CA LEU A 122 -11.38 -0.18 -1.56
C LEU A 122 -10.65 1.01 -2.18
N ARG A 123 -10.95 2.21 -1.67
CA ARG A 123 -10.20 3.41 -2.03
C ARG A 123 -8.72 3.23 -1.67
N PRO A 124 -7.78 3.67 -2.54
CA PRO A 124 -6.36 3.59 -2.22
C PRO A 124 -6.06 4.32 -0.91
N PHE A 125 -5.24 3.72 -0.07
CA PHE A 125 -4.69 4.39 1.10
C PHE A 125 -3.47 5.22 0.70
N THR A 126 -3.32 6.41 1.26
CA THR A 126 -2.20 7.32 1.04
C THR A 126 -1.73 7.94 2.35
N ARG A 127 -0.43 7.99 2.57
CA ARG A 127 0.20 8.75 3.66
C ARG A 127 1.37 9.55 3.11
N ILE A 128 1.47 10.82 3.50
CA ILE A 128 2.66 11.63 3.20
C ILE A 128 3.77 11.21 4.15
N LEU A 129 4.94 10.90 3.60
CA LEU A 129 6.14 10.58 4.35
C LEU A 129 7.05 11.81 4.46
N SER A 130 7.80 11.87 5.55
CA SER A 130 8.95 12.78 5.67
C SER A 130 10.20 12.16 5.04
N TRP A 131 11.10 13.01 4.54
CA TRP A 131 12.43 12.57 4.11
C TRP A 131 13.27 12.07 5.30
N GLY A 132 14.35 11.34 5.02
CA GLY A 132 15.23 10.79 6.04
C GLY A 132 14.66 9.57 6.73
N LYS A 133 14.55 9.61 8.07
CA LYS A 133 14.24 8.44 8.90
C LYS A 133 12.86 7.83 8.62
N ASP A 134 11.83 8.64 8.38
CA ASP A 134 10.48 8.13 8.10
C ASP A 134 10.44 7.33 6.78
N LEU A 135 11.05 7.85 5.71
CA LEU A 135 11.21 7.13 4.45
C LEU A 135 12.04 5.85 4.61
N LYS A 136 13.17 5.93 5.32
CA LYS A 136 14.05 4.78 5.58
C LYS A 136 13.31 3.65 6.31
N ASN A 137 12.54 3.98 7.34
CA ASN A 137 11.76 3.00 8.11
C ASN A 137 10.74 2.27 7.23
N VAL A 138 10.10 2.96 6.28
CA VAL A 138 9.14 2.30 5.37
C VAL A 138 9.87 1.40 4.37
N PHE A 139 11.05 1.79 3.89
CA PHE A 139 11.89 0.91 3.07
C PHE A 139 12.31 -0.35 3.84
N GLU A 140 12.89 -0.20 5.03
CA GLU A 140 13.29 -1.33 5.88
C GLU A 140 12.11 -2.26 6.18
N TYR A 141 10.92 -1.70 6.39
CA TYR A 141 9.71 -2.50 6.57
C TYR A 141 9.32 -3.31 5.31
N HIS A 142 9.44 -2.71 4.12
CA HIS A 142 9.24 -3.43 2.87
C HIS A 142 10.29 -4.53 2.70
N ASP A 143 11.57 -4.27 3.00
CA ASP A 143 12.65 -5.27 2.94
C ASP A 143 12.32 -6.48 3.82
N LEU A 144 11.92 -6.24 5.07
CA LEU A 144 11.55 -7.31 5.99
C LEU A 144 10.31 -8.09 5.51
N ASN A 145 9.32 -7.42 4.90
CA ASN A 145 8.15 -8.11 4.35
C ASN A 145 8.51 -8.94 3.12
N ASP A 146 9.37 -8.43 2.26
CA ASP A 146 9.84 -9.15 1.07
C ASP A 146 10.64 -10.39 1.51
N LEU A 147 11.57 -10.26 2.47
CA LEU A 147 12.32 -11.38 3.05
C LEU A 147 11.42 -12.44 3.71
N GLU A 148 10.40 -12.02 4.46
CA GLU A 148 9.43 -12.92 5.08
C GLU A 148 8.58 -13.63 4.01
N ALA A 149 8.17 -12.92 2.96
CA ALA A 149 7.41 -13.47 1.85
C ALA A 149 8.20 -14.49 1.02
N PHE A 150 9.52 -14.30 0.91
CA PHE A 150 10.42 -15.26 0.28
C PHE A 150 10.82 -16.42 1.19
N GLY A 151 10.46 -16.38 2.48
CA GLY A 151 10.79 -17.43 3.45
C GLY A 151 12.21 -17.37 4.00
N TYR A 152 12.94 -16.26 3.79
CA TYR A 152 14.29 -16.07 4.32
C TYR A 152 14.31 -15.74 5.81
N ILE A 153 13.22 -15.17 6.33
CA ILE A 153 13.07 -14.84 7.75
C ILE A 153 11.70 -15.28 8.26
N VAL A 154 11.65 -15.70 9.53
CA VAL A 154 10.40 -15.96 10.26
C VAL A 154 10.28 -14.91 11.36
N ARG A 155 9.19 -14.14 11.37
CA ARG A 155 8.95 -13.19 12.47
C ARG A 155 8.30 -13.91 13.64
N GLU A 156 8.93 -13.85 14.80
CA GLU A 156 8.25 -14.15 16.05
C GLU A 156 7.14 -13.12 16.28
N LYS A 157 5.90 -13.60 16.48
CA LYS A 157 4.80 -12.75 16.92
C LYS A 157 5.16 -12.19 18.30
N LYS A 158 5.51 -10.91 18.39
CA LYS A 158 5.53 -10.23 19.69
C LYS A 158 4.17 -10.41 20.34
N SER A 159 4.11 -11.13 21.46
CA SER A 159 2.90 -11.25 22.27
C SER A 159 2.44 -9.84 22.60
N LYS A 160 1.16 -9.50 22.33
CA LYS A 160 0.58 -8.23 22.74
C LYS A 160 0.85 -8.08 24.25
N ALA A 161 1.63 -7.06 24.64
CA ALA A 161 1.83 -6.75 26.04
C ALA A 161 0.44 -6.64 26.70
N ARG A 162 0.16 -7.49 27.69
CA ARG A 162 -1.09 -7.44 28.46
C ARG A 162 -1.25 -6.00 28.94
N ARG A 163 -2.30 -5.30 28.49
CA ARG A 163 -2.75 -4.05 29.11
C ARG A 163 -2.92 -4.35 30.60
N LYS A 164 -2.07 -3.78 31.46
CA LYS A 164 -2.31 -3.76 32.92
C LYS A 164 -3.69 -3.12 33.11
N LYS A 165 -4.67 -3.90 33.55
CA LYS A 165 -5.90 -3.36 34.15
C LYS A 165 -5.43 -2.61 35.40
N ASN A 166 -5.42 -1.28 35.36
CA ASN A 166 -5.44 -0.50 36.59
C ASN A 166 -6.84 -0.68 37.18
N ILE A 167 -6.97 -1.62 38.11
CA ILE A 167 -8.03 -1.61 39.11
C ILE A 167 -7.51 -0.66 40.17
N ASN A 168 -8.08 0.55 40.22
CA ASN A 168 -7.96 1.40 41.39
C ASN A 168 -9.33 1.41 42.06
N ASN A 169 -9.25 1.18 43.38
CA ASN A 169 -10.29 1.00 44.38
C ASN A 169 -11.43 2.01 44.34
#